data_AF-A0A1W9J9X4-F1
#
_entry.id   AF-A0A1W9J9X4-F1
#
_cell.length_a   1.000
_cell.length_b   1.000
_cell.length_c   1.000
_cell.angle_alpha   90.00
_cell.angle_beta   90.00
_cell.angle_gamma   90.00
#
_symmetry.space_group_name_H-M   'P 1'
#
loop_
_entity.id
_entity.type
_entity.pdbx_description
1 polymer ?
#
loop_
_entity_poly.entity_id
_entity_poly.type
_entity_poly.pdbx_seq_one_letter_code
_entity_poly.pdbx_strand_id
1 'polypeptide(L)'
;MIVYDCSSATDFSTIIYDFTYRLQSYDDCKFLKDVINENIIINTSLKGSLDVLNSSLIQYQNSVNWFTPYIPIIAVLSGSVAAYCFTRFHWAYSEKMKKQAEKFNKIASLISEIEKIAVEYWTKDHNPEDVKNEVYIKSKFRLLLKYLKVIDKNHALIKTELDEFASVLFDTTTGDDFESPSRVAAKNKATNISFLCSEMNGTLSTVS
;
A
#
# COMPACT_ATOMS: atom_id res chain seq x y z
N MET A 1 -66.75 22.32 -9.47
CA MET A 1 -67.54 21.19 -9.99
C MET A 1 -68.53 21.77 -10.98
N ILE A 2 -68.16 21.78 -12.28
CA ILE A 2 -69.00 22.30 -13.36
C ILE A 2 -69.63 21.08 -14.02
N VAL A 3 -70.96 20.98 -13.94
CA VAL A 3 -71.76 19.95 -14.58
C VAL A 3 -72.14 20.50 -15.95
N TYR A 4 -71.71 19.85 -17.03
CA TYR A 4 -72.22 20.14 -18.37
C TYR A 4 -73.48 19.32 -18.60
N ASP A 5 -74.60 20.02 -18.67
CA ASP A 5 -75.91 19.51 -19.03
C ASP A 5 -76.06 19.55 -20.57
N CYS A 6 -76.30 18.40 -21.20
CA CYS A 6 -76.49 18.30 -22.65
C CYS A 6 -77.99 18.12 -22.95
N SER A 7 -78.75 19.21 -22.90
CA SER A 7 -80.11 19.26 -23.44
C SER A 7 -80.08 19.25 -24.97
N SER A 8 -80.81 18.31 -25.59
CA SER A 8 -80.95 18.18 -27.04
C SER A 8 -81.90 19.23 -27.64
N ALA A 9 -81.39 20.04 -28.57
CA ALA A 9 -82.17 20.70 -29.61
C ALA A 9 -82.02 19.94 -30.94
N THR A 10 -83.13 19.83 -31.64
CA THR A 10 -83.41 19.10 -32.87
C THR A 10 -82.83 19.79 -34.11
N ASP A 11 -82.01 19.10 -34.90
CA ASP A 11 -82.11 19.17 -36.38
C ASP A 11 -81.29 18.08 -37.09
N PHE A 12 -81.92 17.41 -38.05
CA PHE A 12 -81.48 16.11 -38.60
C PHE A 12 -80.34 16.21 -39.65
N SER A 13 -79.94 17.41 -40.04
CA SER A 13 -78.84 17.64 -40.99
C SER A 13 -77.47 17.83 -40.32
N THR A 14 -77.45 18.13 -39.02
CA THR A 14 -76.25 18.09 -38.18
C THR A 14 -75.92 16.66 -37.75
N ILE A 15 -76.86 15.73 -37.85
CA ILE A 15 -76.71 14.36 -37.33
C ILE A 15 -75.62 13.58 -38.05
N ILE A 16 -75.34 13.78 -39.35
CA ILE A 16 -74.28 12.98 -40.00
C ILE A 16 -72.86 13.48 -39.64
N TYR A 17 -72.68 14.79 -39.42
CA TYR A 17 -71.42 15.36 -38.91
C TYR A 17 -71.26 15.20 -37.38
N ASP A 18 -72.38 15.15 -36.66
CA ASP A 18 -72.42 14.96 -35.20
C ASP A 18 -72.39 13.47 -34.81
N PHE A 19 -72.74 12.54 -35.72
CA PHE A 19 -72.64 11.09 -35.48
C PHE A 19 -71.19 10.60 -35.56
N THR A 20 -70.37 11.18 -36.45
CA THR A 20 -68.93 10.89 -36.49
C THR A 20 -68.16 11.56 -35.35
N TYR A 21 -68.59 12.73 -34.87
CA TYR A 21 -67.97 13.39 -33.70
C TYR A 21 -68.45 12.84 -32.35
N ARG A 22 -69.72 12.42 -32.22
CA ARG A 22 -70.27 11.82 -30.98
C ARG A 22 -69.86 10.37 -30.76
N LEU A 23 -69.62 9.59 -31.81
CA LEU A 23 -69.07 8.24 -31.64
C LEU A 23 -67.63 8.29 -31.12
N GLN A 24 -66.84 9.27 -31.59
CA GLN A 24 -65.49 9.50 -31.08
C GLN A 24 -65.52 10.03 -29.63
N SER A 25 -66.40 10.99 -29.34
CA SER A 25 -66.58 11.57 -28.00
C SER A 25 -67.09 10.60 -26.92
N TYR A 26 -68.00 9.67 -27.25
CA TYR A 26 -68.53 8.72 -26.26
C TYR A 26 -67.51 7.64 -25.88
N ASP A 27 -66.79 7.11 -26.86
CA ASP A 27 -65.69 6.17 -26.61
C ASP A 27 -64.52 6.87 -25.90
N ASP A 28 -64.19 8.11 -26.27
CA ASP A 28 -63.16 8.91 -25.59
C ASP A 28 -63.53 9.24 -24.13
N CYS A 29 -64.81 9.49 -23.84
CA CYS A 29 -65.28 9.80 -22.49
C CYS A 29 -65.33 8.54 -21.60
N LYS A 30 -65.69 7.39 -22.17
CA LYS A 30 -65.59 6.09 -21.49
C LYS A 30 -64.13 5.71 -21.23
N PHE A 31 -63.26 5.90 -22.23
CA PHE A 31 -61.81 5.71 -22.10
C PHE A 31 -61.22 6.61 -21.02
N LEU A 32 -61.54 7.91 -21.01
CA LEU A 32 -61.10 8.83 -19.96
C LEU A 32 -61.56 8.42 -18.57
N LYS A 33 -62.82 7.97 -18.43
CA LYS A 33 -63.37 7.48 -17.16
C LYS A 33 -62.66 6.21 -16.68
N ASP A 34 -62.38 5.28 -17.60
CA ASP A 34 -61.69 4.04 -17.30
C ASP A 34 -60.23 4.31 -16.90
N VAL A 35 -59.54 5.21 -17.61
CA VAL A 35 -58.18 5.67 -17.27
C VAL A 35 -58.14 6.40 -15.93
N ILE A 36 -59.14 7.22 -15.60
CA ILE A 36 -59.22 7.90 -14.30
C ILE A 36 -59.44 6.89 -13.17
N ASN A 37 -60.33 5.91 -13.37
CA ASN A 37 -60.57 4.86 -12.37
C ASN A 37 -59.34 3.97 -12.17
N GLU A 38 -58.64 3.61 -13.25
CA GLU A 38 -57.40 2.85 -13.17
C GLU A 38 -56.33 3.64 -12.41
N ASN A 39 -56.18 4.94 -12.67
CA ASN A 39 -55.26 5.80 -11.91
C ASN A 39 -55.63 5.90 -10.43
N ILE A 40 -56.93 5.94 -10.09
CA ILE A 40 -57.38 5.93 -8.69
C ILE A 40 -57.04 4.59 -8.02
N ILE A 41 -57.23 3.46 -8.71
CA ILE A 41 -56.88 2.12 -8.20
C ILE A 41 -55.35 2.00 -8.03
N ILE A 42 -54.56 2.48 -8.98
CA ILE A 42 -53.11 2.49 -8.88
C ILE A 42 -52.66 3.36 -7.69
N ASN A 43 -53.21 4.55 -7.54
CA ASN A 43 -52.83 5.46 -6.45
C ASN A 43 -53.22 4.92 -5.06
N THR A 44 -54.37 4.26 -4.95
CA THR A 44 -54.78 3.58 -3.70
C THR A 44 -53.91 2.36 -3.39
N SER A 45 -53.53 1.57 -4.40
CA SER A 45 -52.58 0.47 -4.26
C SER A 45 -51.17 0.95 -3.88
N LEU A 46 -50.73 2.07 -4.45
CA LEU A 46 -49.45 2.70 -4.14
C LEU A 46 -49.42 3.19 -2.69
N LYS A 47 -50.52 3.82 -2.24
CA LYS A 47 -50.68 4.24 -0.85
C LYS A 47 -50.64 3.05 0.11
N GLY A 48 -51.36 1.97 -0.20
CA GLY A 48 -51.31 0.73 0.59
C GLY A 48 -49.89 0.12 0.64
N SER A 49 -49.17 0.13 -0.48
CA SER A 49 -47.78 -0.34 -0.54
C SER A 49 -46.82 0.54 0.27
N LEU A 50 -47.06 1.86 0.27
CA LEU A 50 -46.30 2.81 1.08
C LEU A 50 -46.54 2.59 2.58
N ASP A 51 -47.78 2.31 2.98
CA ASP A 51 -48.13 2.03 4.37
C ASP A 51 -47.51 0.70 4.86
N VAL A 52 -47.44 -0.32 3.98
CA VAL A 52 -46.74 -1.59 4.26
C VAL A 52 -45.21 -1.38 4.36
N LEU A 53 -44.63 -0.57 3.48
CA LEU A 53 -43.20 -0.21 3.58
C LEU A 53 -42.90 0.59 4.85
N ASN A 54 -43.74 1.55 5.19
CA ASN A 54 -43.55 2.36 6.39
C ASN A 54 -43.68 1.52 7.66
N SER A 55 -44.69 0.65 7.73
CA SER A 55 -44.85 -0.27 8.87
C SER A 55 -43.72 -1.29 8.99
N SER A 56 -43.21 -1.83 7.87
CA SER A 56 -42.03 -2.72 7.88
C SER A 56 -40.75 -2.01 8.29
N LEU A 57 -40.54 -0.76 7.87
CA LEU A 57 -39.41 0.07 8.32
C LEU A 57 -39.48 0.36 9.83
N ILE A 58 -40.66 0.73 10.34
CA ILE A 58 -40.89 0.96 11.77
C ILE A 58 -40.66 -0.34 12.56
N GLN A 59 -41.12 -1.48 12.06
CA GLN A 59 -40.89 -2.78 12.69
C GLN A 59 -39.41 -3.16 12.69
N TYR A 60 -38.67 -2.91 11.60
CA TYR A 60 -37.23 -3.13 11.53
C TYR A 60 -36.47 -2.21 12.49
N GLN A 61 -36.80 -0.92 12.52
CA GLN A 61 -36.21 0.04 13.45
C GLN A 61 -36.47 -0.38 14.91
N ASN A 62 -37.69 -0.79 15.25
CA ASN A 62 -38.04 -1.25 16.59
C ASN A 62 -37.41 -2.61 16.96
N SER A 63 -37.20 -3.49 15.99
CA SER A 63 -36.46 -4.76 16.16
C SER A 63 -34.98 -4.54 16.51
N VAL A 64 -34.37 -3.50 15.95
CA VAL A 64 -32.93 -3.20 16.13
C VAL A 64 -32.65 -2.26 17.32
N ASN A 65 -33.68 -1.58 17.86
CA ASN A 65 -33.58 -0.58 18.93
C ASN A 65 -32.80 -1.01 20.19
N TRP A 66 -32.76 -2.30 20.50
CA TRP A 66 -32.05 -2.76 21.70
C TRP A 66 -30.52 -2.76 21.53
N PHE A 67 -30.01 -2.86 20.30
CA PHE A 67 -28.56 -2.82 20.01
C PHE A 67 -28.06 -1.47 19.49
N THR A 68 -28.93 -0.65 18.89
CA THR A 68 -28.59 0.66 18.32
C THR A 68 -27.73 1.57 19.22
N PRO A 69 -27.98 1.71 20.55
CA PRO A 69 -27.14 2.55 21.40
C PRO A 69 -25.75 1.96 21.68
N TYR A 70 -25.55 0.65 21.49
CA TYR A 70 -24.27 -0.04 21.73
C TYR A 70 -23.36 -0.08 20.49
N ILE A 71 -23.91 0.12 19.28
CA ILE A 71 -23.15 0.20 18.03
C ILE A 71 -21.96 1.19 18.11
N PRO A 72 -22.13 2.46 18.54
CA PRO A 72 -21.01 3.39 18.64
C PRO A 72 -19.98 2.94 19.69
N ILE A 73 -20.41 2.33 20.78
CA ILE A 73 -19.52 1.82 21.84
C ILE A 73 -18.66 0.68 21.30
N ILE A 74 -19.27 -0.28 20.60
CA ILE A 74 -18.57 -1.41 19.97
C ILE A 74 -17.65 -0.91 18.85
N ALA A 75 -18.07 0.11 18.08
CA ALA A 75 -17.24 0.73 17.05
C ALA A 75 -16.02 1.44 17.64
N VAL A 76 -16.19 2.19 18.72
CA VAL A 76 -15.08 2.87 19.40
C VAL A 76 -14.14 1.86 20.06
N LEU A 77 -14.66 0.82 20.71
CA LEU A 77 -13.86 -0.25 21.31
C LEU A 77 -13.08 -1.02 20.24
N SER A 78 -13.74 -1.45 19.16
CA SER A 78 -13.08 -2.17 18.07
C SER A 78 -12.03 -1.30 17.35
N GLY A 79 -12.34 -0.03 17.11
CA GLY A 79 -11.39 0.95 16.56
C GLY A 79 -10.19 1.18 17.48
N SER A 80 -10.42 1.29 18.79
CA SER A 80 -9.34 1.48 19.79
C SER A 80 -8.44 0.24 19.90
N VAL A 81 -9.03 -0.96 19.90
CA VAL A 81 -8.29 -2.22 19.91
C VAL A 81 -7.51 -2.40 18.62
N ALA A 82 -8.12 -2.11 17.46
CA ALA A 82 -7.43 -2.16 16.18
C ALA A 82 -6.25 -1.19 16.16
N ALA A 83 -6.46 0.07 16.54
CA ALA A 83 -5.40 1.08 16.61
C ALA A 83 -4.26 0.65 17.56
N TYR A 84 -4.60 0.13 18.75
CA TYR A 84 -3.61 -0.40 19.69
C TYR A 84 -2.78 -1.53 19.07
N CYS A 85 -3.44 -2.50 18.44
CA CYS A 85 -2.76 -3.61 17.76
C CYS A 85 -1.86 -3.11 16.63
N PHE A 86 -2.37 -2.24 15.75
CA PHE A 86 -1.60 -1.67 14.64
C PHE A 86 -0.37 -0.91 15.16
N THR A 87 -0.54 -0.04 16.15
CA THR A 87 0.57 0.69 16.76
C THR A 87 1.59 -0.28 17.35
N ARG A 88 1.14 -1.29 18.11
CA ARG A 88 2.04 -2.28 18.73
C ARG A 88 2.85 -3.08 17.71
N PHE A 89 2.19 -3.59 16.67
CA PHE A 89 2.84 -4.35 15.61
C PHE A 89 3.77 -3.47 14.78
N HIS A 90 3.35 -2.24 14.48
CA HIS A 90 4.18 -1.27 13.77
C HIS A 90 5.47 -0.97 14.54
N TRP A 91 5.41 -0.70 15.84
CA TRP A 91 6.61 -0.49 16.66
C TRP A 91 7.50 -1.74 16.72
N ALA A 92 6.90 -2.92 16.93
CA ALA A 92 7.66 -4.16 16.99
C ALA A 92 8.37 -4.49 15.67
N TYR A 93 7.72 -4.21 14.53
CA TYR A 93 8.29 -4.41 13.20
C TYR A 93 9.35 -3.35 12.88
N SER A 94 9.04 -2.08 13.12
CA SER A 94 9.95 -0.95 12.90
C SER A 94 11.24 -1.11 13.70
N GLU A 95 11.16 -1.56 14.96
CA GLU A 95 12.35 -1.78 15.78
C GLU A 95 13.22 -2.93 15.27
N LYS A 96 12.61 -4.01 14.73
CA LYS A 96 13.35 -5.09 14.08
C LYS A 96 14.08 -4.61 12.83
N MET A 97 13.39 -3.85 11.98
CA MET A 97 13.97 -3.27 10.77
C MET A 97 15.09 -2.29 11.11
N LYS A 98 14.90 -1.43 12.10
CA LYS A 98 15.94 -0.52 12.57
C LYS A 98 17.19 -1.25 13.06
N LYS A 99 17.02 -2.30 13.88
CA LYS A 99 18.15 -3.12 14.36
C LYS A 99 18.88 -3.85 13.22
N GLN A 100 18.17 -4.20 12.15
CA GLN A 100 18.78 -4.80 10.96
C GLN A 100 19.55 -3.76 10.14
N ALA A 101 18.94 -2.61 9.84
CA ALA A 101 19.60 -1.50 9.16
C ALA A 101 20.86 -1.04 9.92
N GLU A 102 20.81 -0.96 11.25
CA GLU A 102 21.98 -0.65 12.08
C GLU A 102 23.13 -1.65 11.91
N LYS A 103 22.85 -2.95 11.67
CA LYS A 103 23.89 -3.95 11.41
C LYS A 103 24.52 -3.73 10.04
N PHE A 104 23.72 -3.51 9.01
CA PHE A 104 24.23 -3.24 7.66
C PHE A 104 25.01 -1.92 7.61
N ASN A 105 24.56 -0.88 8.30
CA ASN A 105 25.29 0.38 8.43
C ASN A 105 26.66 0.20 9.10
N LYS A 106 26.75 -0.67 10.13
CA LYS A 106 28.04 -0.99 10.75
C LYS A 106 28.98 -1.72 9.78
N ILE A 107 28.45 -2.60 8.94
CA ILE A 107 29.22 -3.29 7.91
C ILE A 107 29.71 -2.29 6.85
N ALA A 108 28.83 -1.44 6.32
CA ALA A 108 29.19 -0.39 5.37
C ALA A 108 30.28 0.53 5.92
N SER A 109 30.14 0.97 7.18
CA SER A 109 31.17 1.76 7.87
C SER A 109 32.51 1.02 7.96
N LEU A 110 32.52 -0.28 8.23
CA LEU A 110 33.75 -1.08 8.25
C LEU A 110 34.38 -1.21 6.87
N ILE A 111 33.56 -1.38 5.82
CA ILE A 111 34.03 -1.43 4.43
C ILE A 111 34.73 -0.13 4.07
N SER A 112 34.12 1.03 4.37
CA SER A 112 34.74 2.34 4.12
C SER A 112 36.02 2.57 4.94
N GLU A 113 36.10 2.05 6.16
CA GLU A 113 37.34 2.10 6.95
C GLU A 113 38.44 1.24 6.34
N ILE A 114 38.10 0.01 5.89
CA ILE A 114 39.05 -0.88 5.20
C ILE A 114 39.52 -0.22 3.90
N GLU A 115 38.60 0.32 3.10
CA GLU A 115 38.90 1.04 1.86
C GLU A 115 39.92 2.15 2.11
N LYS A 116 39.66 3.03 3.08
CA LYS A 116 40.54 4.15 3.38
C LYS A 116 41.96 3.69 3.70
N ILE A 117 42.11 2.68 4.57
CA ILE A 117 43.42 2.20 5.00
C ILE A 117 44.11 1.42 3.87
N ALA A 118 43.38 0.61 3.12
CA ALA A 118 43.90 -0.19 2.01
C ALA A 118 44.34 0.69 0.82
N VAL A 119 43.55 1.71 0.47
CA VAL A 119 43.90 2.69 -0.56
C VAL A 119 45.11 3.50 -0.12
N GLU A 120 45.16 3.96 1.13
CA GLU A 120 46.32 4.68 1.65
C GLU A 120 47.58 3.81 1.65
N TYR A 121 47.46 2.53 2.01
CA TYR A 121 48.55 1.56 1.94
C TYR A 121 49.04 1.45 0.50
N TRP A 122 48.19 1.05 -0.46
CA TRP A 122 48.60 0.76 -1.84
C TRP A 122 48.99 1.98 -2.69
N THR A 123 48.72 3.21 -2.22
CA THR A 123 49.11 4.44 -2.93
C THR A 123 50.51 4.96 -2.58
N LYS A 124 51.15 4.38 -1.56
CA LYS A 124 52.49 4.76 -1.07
C LYS A 124 53.45 3.59 -1.22
N ASP A 125 54.75 3.89 -1.38
CA ASP A 125 55.81 2.88 -1.31
C ASP A 125 56.00 2.39 0.13
N HIS A 126 56.66 1.25 0.32
CA HIS A 126 56.90 0.68 1.65
C HIS A 126 57.56 1.69 2.61
N ASN A 127 56.90 1.91 3.76
CA ASN A 127 57.45 2.62 4.90
C ASN A 127 57.41 1.69 6.14
N PRO A 128 58.47 1.63 6.97
CA PRO A 128 58.44 0.87 8.23
C PRO A 128 57.29 1.25 9.19
N GLU A 129 56.68 2.43 9.05
CA GLU A 129 55.49 2.82 9.81
C GLU A 129 54.20 2.10 9.34
N ASP A 130 54.21 1.46 8.17
CA ASP A 130 53.06 0.78 7.57
C ASP A 130 52.69 -0.53 8.26
N VAL A 131 53.57 -1.09 9.10
CA VAL A 131 53.26 -2.28 9.93
C VAL A 131 51.98 -2.06 10.75
N LYS A 132 51.77 -0.82 11.20
CA LYS A 132 50.53 -0.42 11.86
C LYS A 132 49.33 -0.64 10.95
N ASN A 133 49.39 -0.15 9.72
CA ASN A 133 48.32 -0.26 8.73
C ASN A 133 48.01 -1.72 8.38
N GLU A 134 49.03 -2.57 8.24
CA GLU A 134 48.88 -4.01 7.98
C GLU A 134 48.08 -4.72 9.08
N VAL A 135 48.44 -4.46 10.34
CA VAL A 135 47.72 -4.99 11.50
C VAL A 135 46.28 -4.47 11.55
N TYR A 136 46.06 -3.18 11.25
CA TYR A 136 44.71 -2.63 11.18
C TYR A 136 43.86 -3.28 10.09
N ILE A 137 44.40 -3.44 8.88
CA ILE A 137 43.72 -4.10 7.76
C ILE A 137 43.28 -5.51 8.18
N LYS A 138 44.21 -6.34 8.68
CA LYS A 138 43.90 -7.71 9.15
C LYS A 138 42.85 -7.73 10.25
N SER A 139 42.97 -6.83 11.23
CA SER A 139 42.02 -6.72 12.35
C SER A 139 40.61 -6.35 11.87
N LYS A 140 40.51 -5.39 10.94
CA LYS A 140 39.23 -4.93 10.38
C LYS A 140 38.57 -6.01 9.51
N PHE A 141 39.33 -6.75 8.71
CA PHE A 141 38.79 -7.92 8.00
C PHE A 141 38.28 -9.01 8.96
N ARG A 142 39.02 -9.31 10.03
CA ARG A 142 38.56 -10.27 11.04
C ARG A 142 37.26 -9.81 11.72
N LEU A 143 37.13 -8.50 11.95
CA LEU A 143 35.92 -7.91 12.49
C LEU A 143 34.75 -7.97 11.49
N LEU A 144 35.01 -7.67 10.22
CA LEU A 144 34.03 -7.79 9.13
C LEU A 144 33.47 -9.22 9.07
N LEU A 145 34.32 -10.23 8.98
CA LEU A 145 33.91 -11.65 8.97
C LEU A 145 33.08 -12.03 10.21
N LYS A 146 33.38 -11.45 11.37
CA LYS A 146 32.59 -11.68 12.58
C LYS A 146 31.19 -11.07 12.47
N TYR A 147 31.05 -9.89 11.86
CA TYR A 147 29.74 -9.28 11.61
C TYR A 147 28.94 -10.06 10.57
N LEU A 148 29.57 -10.56 9.50
CA LEU A 148 28.90 -11.39 8.48
C LEU A 148 28.29 -12.67 9.06
N LYS A 149 28.95 -13.30 10.03
CA LYS A 149 28.42 -14.48 10.75
C LYS A 149 27.13 -14.19 11.54
N VAL A 150 26.89 -12.95 11.92
CA VAL A 150 25.73 -12.53 12.74
C VAL A 150 24.55 -12.06 11.87
N ILE A 151 24.72 -12.01 10.55
CA ILE A 151 23.64 -11.72 9.60
C ILE A 151 22.61 -12.86 9.64
N ASP A 152 21.33 -12.47 9.67
CA ASP A 152 20.20 -13.38 9.77
C ASP A 152 20.06 -14.24 8.50
N LYS A 153 19.59 -15.48 8.65
CA LYS A 153 19.36 -16.43 7.54
C LYS A 153 18.31 -15.91 6.55
N ASN A 154 17.44 -15.01 6.98
CA ASN A 154 16.45 -14.36 6.14
C ASN A 154 17.06 -13.53 5.00
N HIS A 155 18.35 -13.17 5.10
CA HIS A 155 19.10 -12.46 4.05
C HIS A 155 20.18 -13.33 3.41
N ALA A 156 19.89 -14.62 3.15
CA ALA A 156 20.88 -15.57 2.64
C ALA A 156 21.56 -15.13 1.33
N LEU A 157 20.82 -14.49 0.42
CA LEU A 157 21.36 -13.99 -0.86
C LEU A 157 22.41 -12.91 -0.64
N ILE A 158 22.03 -11.82 0.04
CA ILE A 158 22.93 -10.71 0.38
C ILE A 158 24.12 -11.20 1.21
N LYS A 159 23.88 -12.12 2.15
CA LYS A 159 24.96 -12.70 2.95
C LYS A 159 26.00 -13.41 2.06
N THR A 160 25.56 -14.17 1.06
CA THR A 160 26.46 -14.90 0.15
C THR A 160 27.28 -13.91 -0.68
N GLU A 161 26.63 -12.88 -1.22
CA GLU A 161 27.28 -11.81 -1.97
C GLU A 161 28.31 -11.05 -1.12
N LEU A 162 27.97 -10.80 0.15
CA LEU A 162 28.83 -10.09 1.10
C LEU A 162 30.01 -10.95 1.58
N ASP A 163 29.81 -12.26 1.72
CA ASP A 163 30.87 -13.23 2.02
C ASP A 163 31.84 -13.37 0.82
N GLU A 164 31.32 -13.44 -0.41
CA GLU A 164 32.12 -13.46 -1.64
C GLU A 164 32.93 -12.17 -1.81
N PHE A 165 32.27 -11.01 -1.65
CA PHE A 165 32.93 -9.71 -1.66
C PHE A 165 34.02 -9.62 -0.59
N ALA A 166 33.76 -10.07 0.64
CA ALA A 166 34.76 -10.02 1.71
C ALA A 166 35.98 -10.88 1.37
N SER A 167 35.79 -12.02 0.69
CA SER A 167 36.89 -12.85 0.20
C SER A 167 37.68 -12.13 -0.91
N VAL A 168 37.00 -11.62 -1.93
CA VAL A 168 37.65 -10.91 -3.06
C VAL A 168 38.39 -9.66 -2.58
N LEU A 169 37.78 -8.89 -1.68
CA LEU A 169 38.40 -7.70 -1.10
C LEU A 169 39.63 -8.06 -0.27
N PHE A 170 39.56 -9.15 0.52
CA PHE A 170 40.71 -9.65 1.28
C PHE A 170 41.85 -10.03 0.34
N ASP A 171 41.60 -10.88 -0.65
CA ASP A 171 42.61 -11.35 -1.59
C ASP A 171 43.23 -10.19 -2.40
N THR A 172 42.42 -9.23 -2.83
CA THR A 172 42.90 -8.03 -3.53
C THR A 172 43.76 -7.14 -2.64
N THR A 173 43.41 -7.04 -1.35
CA THR A 173 44.11 -6.16 -0.40
C THR A 173 45.38 -6.79 0.15
N THR A 174 45.39 -8.10 0.42
CA THR A 174 46.48 -8.81 1.08
C THR A 174 47.30 -9.71 0.15
N GLY A 175 46.99 -9.74 -1.15
CA GLY A 175 47.76 -10.48 -2.15
C GLY A 175 49.06 -9.79 -2.60
N ASP A 176 49.85 -10.52 -3.38
CA ASP A 176 51.17 -10.13 -3.90
C ASP A 176 52.18 -9.74 -2.82
N ASP A 177 52.85 -8.58 -2.95
CA ASP A 177 53.89 -8.07 -2.06
C ASP A 177 53.35 -7.46 -0.75
N PHE A 178 52.20 -7.92 -0.26
CA PHE A 178 51.64 -7.46 1.02
C PHE A 178 52.58 -7.88 2.17
N GLU A 179 52.89 -6.95 3.07
CA GLU A 179 53.91 -7.10 4.14
C GLU A 179 55.35 -7.29 3.61
N SER A 180 55.57 -7.20 2.30
CA SER A 180 56.91 -7.32 1.74
C SER A 180 57.69 -5.99 1.88
N PRO A 181 58.96 -6.04 2.33
CA PRO A 181 59.81 -4.86 2.36
C PRO A 181 60.14 -4.31 0.96
N SER A 182 59.95 -5.11 -0.10
CA SER A 182 60.16 -4.70 -1.50
C SER A 182 58.90 -4.14 -2.17
N ARG A 183 57.82 -3.91 -1.43
CA ARG A 183 56.53 -3.44 -1.96
C ARG A 183 56.63 -2.03 -2.54
N VAL A 184 56.13 -1.87 -3.76
CA VAL A 184 56.00 -0.59 -4.46
C VAL A 184 54.53 -0.18 -4.51
N ALA A 185 54.27 1.13 -4.58
CA ALA A 185 52.93 1.67 -4.76
C ALA A 185 52.23 1.08 -6.00
N ALA A 186 51.01 0.57 -5.81
CA ALA A 186 50.20 -0.05 -6.85
C ALA A 186 48.85 0.69 -6.96
N LYS A 187 48.84 1.79 -7.72
CA LYS A 187 47.63 2.60 -7.94
C LYS A 187 46.46 1.80 -8.51
N ASN A 188 46.74 0.84 -9.39
CA ASN A 188 45.71 -0.03 -9.96
C ASN A 188 44.99 -0.86 -8.90
N LYS A 189 45.71 -1.34 -7.86
CA LYS A 189 45.09 -2.04 -6.73
C LYS A 189 44.22 -1.12 -5.91
N ALA A 190 44.72 0.08 -5.59
CA ALA A 190 43.95 1.07 -4.85
C ALA A 190 42.63 1.44 -5.57
N THR A 191 42.68 1.63 -6.88
CA THR A 191 41.48 1.87 -7.70
C THR A 191 40.52 0.68 -7.66
N ASN A 192 41.04 -0.55 -7.81
CA ASN A 192 40.20 -1.75 -7.79
C ASN A 192 39.52 -1.95 -6.42
N ILE A 193 40.26 -1.74 -5.32
CA ILE A 193 39.72 -1.77 -3.96
C ILE A 193 38.60 -0.74 -3.79
N SER A 194 38.84 0.51 -4.20
CA SER A 194 37.83 1.57 -4.08
C SER A 194 36.59 1.28 -4.93
N PHE A 195 36.76 0.72 -6.13
CA PHE A 195 35.66 0.30 -6.99
C PHE A 195 34.80 -0.80 -6.33
N LEU A 196 35.43 -1.88 -5.85
CA LEU A 196 34.75 -2.97 -5.16
C LEU A 196 33.98 -2.47 -3.93
N CYS A 197 34.60 -1.61 -3.11
CA CYS A 197 33.97 -1.03 -1.93
C CYS A 197 32.79 -0.11 -2.30
N SER A 198 32.90 0.66 -3.39
CA SER A 198 31.82 1.53 -3.87
C SER A 198 30.63 0.72 -4.38
N GLU A 199 30.87 -0.34 -5.15
CA GLU A 199 29.83 -1.24 -5.64
C GLU A 199 29.07 -1.89 -4.47
N MET A 200 29.79 -2.45 -3.50
CA MET A 200 29.17 -3.09 -2.33
C MET A 200 28.43 -2.09 -1.44
N ASN A 201 28.95 -0.88 -1.25
CA ASN A 201 28.22 0.17 -0.54
C ASN A 201 26.93 0.57 -1.27
N GLY A 202 26.95 0.57 -2.60
CA GLY A 202 25.75 0.71 -3.42
C GLY A 202 24.73 -0.38 -3.11
N THR A 203 25.13 -1.65 -3.16
CA THR A 203 24.25 -2.79 -2.84
C THR A 203 23.70 -2.68 -1.41
N LEU A 204 24.56 -2.39 -0.41
CA LEU A 204 24.13 -2.26 0.99
C LEU A 204 23.12 -1.13 1.21
N SER A 205 23.26 -0.02 0.49
CA SER A 205 22.33 1.12 0.57
C SER A 205 20.93 0.82 0.04
N THR A 206 20.79 -0.19 -0.84
CA THR A 206 19.48 -0.64 -1.34
C THR A 206 18.79 -1.62 -0.39
N VAL A 207 19.55 -2.24 0.51
CA VAL A 207 19.08 -3.24 1.48
C VAL A 207 18.74 -2.61 2.83
N SER A 208 19.42 -1.51 3.19
CA SER A 208 19.21 -0.73 4.42
C SER A 208 17.94 0.12 4.39
#